data_AF-A0A6M3IQ96-F1
#
_entry.id   AF-A0A6M3IQ96-F1
#
_cell.length_a   1.000
_cell.length_b   1.000
_cell.length_c   1.000
_cell.angle_alpha   90.00
_cell.angle_beta   90.00
_cell.angle_gamma   90.00
#
_symmetry.space_group_name_H-M   'P 1'
#
loop_
_entity.id
_entity.type
_entity.pdbx_description
1 polymer ?
#
loop_
_entity_poly.entity_id
_entity_poly.type
_entity_poly.pdbx_seq_one_letter_code
_entity_poly.pdbx_strand_id
1 'polypeptide(L)'
;MSEIHVQNADAIFRQYEKMIYSLVHKSMRKFGGEFEDLKSDAYEAFMLALKSYDESNGTKIITWIHTRIHYHLLSVQLAKPELKHGASFVELKEIEGHTVPSAGILATVDELSADAKTITSLVLDPPQWMLSLSSKRGSSAIHLGKAIRTFLTEKGWKKNQVRNAFNEIKTALEM
;
A
#
# COMPACT_ATOMS: atom_id res chain seq x y z
N MET A 1 -6.82 -14.23 -33.40
CA MET A 1 -7.15 -12.79 -33.45
C MET A 1 -6.13 -11.97 -32.64
N SER A 2 -4.82 -12.11 -32.89
CA SER A 2 -3.77 -11.45 -32.08
C SER A 2 -2.65 -10.80 -32.89
N GLU A 3 -2.73 -10.81 -34.22
CA GLU A 3 -1.67 -10.26 -35.09
C GLU A 3 -1.88 -8.78 -35.45
N ILE A 4 -3.08 -8.23 -35.26
CA ILE A 4 -3.44 -6.87 -35.70
C ILE A 4 -2.79 -5.77 -34.81
N HIS A 5 -2.44 -6.06 -33.56
CA HIS A 5 -1.88 -5.05 -32.65
C HIS A 5 -0.39 -4.75 -32.88
N VAL A 6 0.36 -5.66 -33.51
CA VAL A 6 1.81 -5.47 -33.71
C VAL A 6 2.09 -4.43 -34.79
N GLN A 7 1.26 -4.34 -35.83
CA GLN A 7 1.46 -3.41 -36.95
C GLN A 7 1.24 -1.93 -36.58
N ASN A 8 0.65 -1.64 -35.41
CA ASN A 8 0.44 -0.27 -34.93
C ASN A 8 1.25 0.06 -33.66
N ALA A 9 2.18 -0.82 -33.26
CA ALA A 9 2.94 -0.65 -32.02
C ALA A 9 3.80 0.62 -32.04
N ASP A 10 4.42 0.98 -33.17
CA ASP A 10 5.25 2.19 -33.29
C ASP A 10 4.44 3.48 -33.10
N ALA A 11 3.26 3.59 -33.73
CA ALA A 11 2.43 4.78 -33.58
C ALA A 11 1.90 4.92 -32.15
N ILE A 12 1.48 3.81 -31.54
CA ILE A 12 1.04 3.77 -30.14
C ILE A 12 2.21 4.13 -29.20
N PHE A 13 3.41 3.63 -29.48
CA PHE A 13 4.60 3.95 -28.73
C PHE A 13 4.90 5.45 -28.78
N ARG A 14 4.96 6.04 -29.97
CA ARG A 14 5.19 7.49 -30.16
C ARG A 14 4.14 8.34 -29.43
N GLN A 15 2.88 7.89 -29.42
CA GLN A 15 1.80 8.57 -28.71
C GLN A 15 2.02 8.59 -27.19
N TYR A 16 2.55 7.51 -26.62
CA TYR A 16 2.68 7.33 -25.18
C TYR A 16 4.11 7.44 -24.65
N GLU A 17 5.11 7.70 -25.50
CA GLU A 17 6.53 7.80 -25.14
C GLU A 17 6.75 8.74 -23.96
N LYS A 18 6.17 9.96 -24.01
CA LYS A 18 6.28 10.93 -22.91
C LYS A 18 5.76 10.40 -21.56
N MET A 19 4.71 9.57 -21.57
CA MET A 19 4.19 8.94 -20.37
C MET A 19 5.18 7.90 -19.83
N ILE A 20 5.78 7.09 -20.71
CA ILE A 20 6.79 6.10 -20.35
C ILE A 20 8.00 6.80 -19.69
N TYR A 21 8.52 7.87 -20.30
CA TYR A 21 9.61 8.67 -19.73
C TYR A 21 9.25 9.24 -18.35
N SER A 22 8.03 9.74 -18.18
CA SER A 22 7.56 10.24 -16.89
C SER A 22 7.55 9.14 -15.82
N LEU A 23 7.14 7.92 -16.16
CA LEU A 23 7.18 6.75 -15.27
C LEU A 23 8.60 6.34 -14.90
N VAL A 24 9.53 6.35 -15.88
CA VAL A 24 10.95 6.07 -15.66
C VAL A 24 11.54 7.09 -14.68
N HIS A 25 11.38 8.39 -14.94
CA HIS A 25 11.86 9.44 -14.04
C HIS A 25 11.24 9.35 -12.64
N LYS A 26 9.95 9.00 -12.54
CA LYS A 26 9.28 8.81 -11.25
C LYS A 26 9.87 7.63 -10.48
N SER A 27 10.16 6.53 -11.16
CA SER A 27 10.77 5.34 -10.56
C SER A 27 12.20 5.63 -10.12
N MET A 28 12.99 6.30 -10.97
CA MET A 28 14.35 6.74 -10.67
C MET A 28 14.39 7.66 -9.44
N ARG A 29 13.49 8.65 -9.33
CA ARG A 29 13.42 9.53 -8.15
C ARG A 29 13.04 8.80 -6.86
N LYS A 30 12.23 7.74 -6.95
CA LYS A 30 11.69 7.04 -5.78
C LYS A 30 12.60 5.90 -5.30
N PHE A 31 13.22 5.17 -6.23
CA PHE A 31 13.94 3.93 -5.95
C PHE A 31 15.41 3.98 -6.38
N GLY A 32 15.84 5.03 -7.09
CA GLY A 32 17.16 5.10 -7.71
C GLY A 32 17.27 4.23 -8.96
N GLY A 33 18.51 3.94 -9.35
CA GLY A 33 18.86 3.19 -10.56
C GLY A 33 19.26 4.07 -11.74
N GLU A 34 19.84 3.43 -12.75
CA GLU A 34 20.24 4.10 -13.99
C GLU A 34 19.03 4.34 -14.89
N PHE A 35 19.00 5.52 -15.53
CA PHE A 35 17.87 5.91 -16.38
C PHE A 35 17.70 4.97 -17.58
N GLU A 36 18.80 4.58 -18.24
CA GLU A 36 18.77 3.74 -19.44
C GLU A 36 18.28 2.31 -19.13
N ASP A 37 18.70 1.73 -18.02
CA ASP A 37 18.20 0.42 -17.56
C ASP A 37 16.68 0.46 -17.34
N LEU A 38 16.21 1.46 -16.58
CA LEU A 38 14.78 1.61 -16.31
C LEU A 38 13.97 1.91 -17.56
N LYS A 39 14.58 2.60 -18.54
CA LYS A 39 13.96 2.86 -19.84
C LYS A 39 13.82 1.56 -20.62
N SER A 40 14.84 0.72 -20.64
CA SER A 40 14.83 -0.59 -21.28
C SER A 40 13.71 -1.48 -20.69
N ASP A 41 13.65 -1.59 -19.36
CA ASP A 41 12.61 -2.35 -18.65
C ASP A 41 11.19 -1.81 -18.96
N ALA A 42 11.04 -0.48 -19.01
CA ALA A 42 9.76 0.13 -19.32
C ALA A 42 9.31 -0.14 -20.77
N TYR A 43 10.24 -0.23 -21.72
CA TYR A 43 9.95 -0.57 -23.11
C TYR A 43 9.56 -2.04 -23.27
N GLU A 44 10.24 -2.95 -22.58
CA GLU A 44 9.84 -4.36 -22.54
C GLU A 44 8.43 -4.50 -21.96
N ALA A 45 8.17 -3.86 -20.81
CA ALA A 45 6.86 -3.87 -20.17
C ALA A 45 5.76 -3.29 -21.06
N PHE A 46 6.05 -2.25 -21.85
CA PHE A 46 5.13 -1.68 -22.83
C PHE A 46 4.74 -2.71 -23.90
N MET A 47 5.73 -3.40 -24.49
CA MET A 47 5.47 -4.42 -25.52
C MET A 47 4.64 -5.59 -24.97
N LEU A 48 4.94 -6.03 -23.75
CA LEU A 48 4.16 -7.06 -23.05
C LEU A 48 2.73 -6.57 -22.74
N ALA A 49 2.57 -5.30 -22.37
CA ALA A 49 1.26 -4.71 -22.09
C ALA A 49 0.40 -4.64 -23.36
N LEU A 50 0.98 -4.25 -24.50
CA LEU A 50 0.28 -4.25 -25.79
C LEU A 50 -0.15 -5.65 -26.21
N LYS A 51 0.74 -6.65 -26.07
CA LYS A 51 0.46 -8.04 -26.44
C LYS A 51 -0.67 -8.66 -25.60
N SER A 52 -0.79 -8.24 -24.34
CA SER A 52 -1.78 -8.76 -23.38
C SER A 52 -3.02 -7.87 -23.23
N TYR A 53 -3.12 -6.79 -24.00
CA TYR A 53 -4.27 -5.90 -23.92
C TYR A 53 -5.49 -6.56 -24.56
N ASP A 54 -6.59 -6.54 -23.82
CA ASP A 54 -7.90 -7.03 -24.26
C ASP A 54 -8.94 -5.95 -24.00
N GLU A 55 -9.53 -5.45 -25.10
CA GLU A 55 -10.51 -4.37 -25.10
C GLU A 55 -11.83 -4.77 -24.42
N SER A 56 -12.14 -6.07 -24.35
CA SER A 56 -13.36 -6.57 -23.70
C SER A 56 -13.42 -6.28 -22.20
N ASN A 57 -12.27 -6.05 -21.56
CA ASN A 57 -12.17 -5.69 -20.15
C ASN A 57 -12.62 -4.26 -19.83
N GLY A 58 -12.98 -3.44 -20.84
CA GLY A 58 -13.49 -2.08 -20.66
C GLY A 58 -12.48 -1.07 -20.11
N THR A 59 -11.23 -1.47 -19.92
CA THR A 59 -10.15 -0.59 -19.46
C THR A 59 -9.52 0.11 -20.65
N LYS A 60 -9.37 1.44 -20.60
CA LYS A 60 -8.67 2.17 -21.67
C LYS A 60 -7.23 1.69 -21.81
N ILE A 61 -6.77 1.52 -23.05
CA ILE A 61 -5.40 1.07 -23.36
C ILE A 61 -4.31 1.85 -22.62
N ILE A 62 -4.43 3.18 -22.51
CA ILE A 62 -3.48 4.02 -21.78
C ILE A 62 -3.40 3.65 -20.30
N THR A 63 -4.56 3.41 -19.66
CA THR A 63 -4.64 3.02 -18.24
C THR A 63 -4.03 1.64 -18.03
N TRP A 64 -4.27 0.71 -18.95
CA TRP A 64 -3.65 -0.61 -18.93
C TRP A 64 -2.13 -0.53 -19.05
N ILE A 65 -1.62 0.13 -20.10
CA ILE A 65 -0.18 0.29 -20.34
C ILE A 65 0.50 0.94 -19.14
N HIS A 66 -0.03 2.07 -18.66
CA HIS A 66 0.51 2.77 -17.48
C HIS A 66 0.61 1.83 -16.27
N THR A 67 -0.45 1.06 -16.00
CA THR A 67 -0.52 0.16 -14.86
C THR A 67 0.50 -0.97 -14.98
N ARG A 68 0.64 -1.58 -16.17
CA ARG A 68 1.59 -2.66 -16.44
C ARG A 68 3.04 -2.18 -16.31
N ILE A 69 3.39 -1.04 -16.90
CA ILE A 69 4.74 -0.46 -16.79
C ILE A 69 5.05 -0.12 -15.33
N HIS A 70 4.13 0.52 -14.62
CA HIS A 70 4.34 0.89 -13.21
C HIS A 70 4.64 -0.31 -12.33
N TYR A 71 3.82 -1.37 -12.41
CA TYR A 71 4.02 -2.57 -11.60
C TYR A 71 5.24 -3.37 -12.04
N HIS A 72 5.58 -3.38 -13.33
CA HIS A 72 6.82 -4.01 -13.80
C HIS A 72 8.06 -3.33 -13.20
N LEU A 73 8.16 -1.99 -13.34
CA LEU A 73 9.27 -1.23 -12.74
C LEU A 73 9.32 -1.40 -11.21
N LEU A 74 8.17 -1.43 -10.54
CA LEU A 74 8.10 -1.72 -9.11
C LEU A 74 8.65 -3.13 -8.79
N SER A 75 8.26 -4.14 -9.58
CA SER A 75 8.69 -5.53 -9.36
C SER A 75 10.21 -5.71 -9.56
N VAL A 76 10.79 -5.07 -10.58
CA VAL A 76 12.24 -5.10 -10.84
C VAL A 76 12.99 -4.48 -9.66
N GLN A 77 12.52 -3.35 -9.16
CA GLN A 77 13.15 -2.68 -8.02
C GLN A 77 13.03 -3.51 -6.74
N LEU A 78 11.86 -4.08 -6.45
CA LEU A 78 11.68 -4.96 -5.28
C LEU A 78 12.47 -6.28 -5.39
N ALA A 79 12.84 -6.70 -6.60
CA ALA A 79 13.69 -7.86 -6.80
C ALA A 79 15.16 -7.59 -6.44
N LYS A 80 15.61 -6.33 -6.46
CA LYS A 80 17.01 -5.96 -6.13
C LYS A 80 17.31 -6.28 -4.67
N PRO A 81 18.34 -7.10 -4.39
CA PRO A 81 18.68 -7.51 -3.02
C PRO A 81 19.11 -6.35 -2.13
N GLU A 82 19.67 -5.29 -2.71
CA GLU A 82 20.06 -4.05 -2.00
C GLU A 82 18.87 -3.39 -1.29
N LEU A 83 17.68 -3.42 -1.88
CA LEU A 83 16.45 -2.90 -1.27
C LEU A 83 15.81 -3.90 -0.29
N LYS A 84 16.10 -5.19 -0.44
CA LYS A 84 15.68 -6.22 0.53
C LYS A 84 16.42 -6.13 1.85
N HIS A 85 17.63 -5.54 1.88
CA HIS A 85 18.39 -5.34 3.12
C HIS A 85 17.90 -4.14 3.96
N GLY A 86 17.06 -3.26 3.38
CA GLY A 86 16.35 -2.21 4.14
C GLY A 86 15.02 -2.67 4.72
N ALA A 87 14.43 -3.73 4.17
CA ALA A 87 13.41 -4.51 4.83
C ALA A 87 14.13 -5.50 5.74
N SER A 88 14.56 -5.02 6.92
CA SER A 88 14.80 -5.91 8.04
C SER A 88 13.56 -6.77 8.20
N PHE A 89 13.60 -7.99 7.68
CA PHE A 89 12.96 -9.09 8.36
C PHE A 89 13.64 -9.08 9.72
N VAL A 90 12.96 -8.48 10.70
CA VAL A 90 13.11 -8.91 12.08
C VAL A 90 12.64 -10.35 12.04
N GLU A 91 13.57 -11.24 11.70
CA GLU A 91 13.54 -12.60 12.16
C GLU A 91 13.26 -12.46 13.66
N LEU A 92 12.06 -12.88 14.08
CA LEU A 92 11.74 -13.07 15.48
C LEU A 92 12.72 -14.11 15.99
N LYS A 93 13.97 -13.72 16.25
CA LYS A 93 14.76 -14.37 17.27
C LYS A 93 13.85 -14.32 18.48
N GLU A 94 13.45 -15.48 18.97
CA GLU A 94 12.96 -15.60 20.34
C GLU A 94 13.94 -14.82 21.19
N ILE A 95 13.51 -13.64 21.63
CA ILE A 95 14.27 -12.87 22.59
C ILE A 95 13.99 -13.58 23.91
N GLU A 96 14.72 -14.66 24.16
CA GLU A 96 14.89 -15.21 25.49
C GLU A 96 15.42 -14.06 26.36
N GLY A 97 14.53 -13.46 27.16
CA GLY A 97 14.93 -12.57 28.25
C GLY A 97 14.51 -11.11 28.18
N HIS A 98 13.68 -10.66 27.23
CA HIS A 98 12.97 -9.40 27.47
C HIS A 98 11.77 -9.67 28.36
N THR A 99 11.94 -9.42 29.66
CA THR A 99 10.82 -9.10 30.54
C THR A 99 10.06 -7.94 29.91
N VAL A 100 8.98 -8.24 29.19
CA VAL A 100 7.99 -7.24 28.81
C VAL A 100 7.57 -6.57 30.12
N PRO A 101 7.77 -5.25 30.31
CA PRO A 101 7.18 -4.57 31.44
C PRO A 101 5.67 -4.58 31.21
N SER A 102 4.99 -5.67 31.57
CA SER A 102 3.54 -5.81 31.37
C SER A 102 2.76 -4.73 32.13
N ALA A 103 3.40 -4.10 33.11
CA ALA A 103 2.87 -2.96 33.85
C ALA A 103 2.86 -1.64 33.03
N GLY A 104 3.68 -1.49 31.98
CA GLY A 104 3.82 -0.22 31.25
C GLY A 104 2.66 0.06 30.29
N ILE A 105 2.22 -0.95 29.52
CA ILE A 105 1.18 -0.78 28.49
C ILE A 105 -0.19 -0.51 29.11
N LEU A 106 -0.51 -1.15 30.25
CA LEU A 106 -1.77 -0.89 30.94
C LEU A 106 -1.76 0.49 31.63
N ALA A 107 -0.62 0.93 32.17
CA ALA A 107 -0.47 2.25 32.76
C ALA A 107 -0.63 3.37 31.72
N THR A 108 -0.09 3.22 30.51
CA THR A 108 -0.24 4.22 29.45
C THR A 108 -1.68 4.32 28.92
N VAL A 109 -2.44 3.21 28.96
CA VAL A 109 -3.86 3.24 28.58
C VAL A 109 -4.70 4.04 29.58
N ASP A 110 -4.35 4.05 30.87
CA ASP A 110 -5.07 4.81 31.89
C ASP A 110 -4.89 6.33 31.77
N GLU A 111 -3.79 6.79 31.17
CA GLU A 111 -3.53 8.21 30.92
C GLU A 111 -4.21 8.76 29.66
N LEU A 112 -4.75 7.87 28.81
CA LEU A 112 -5.45 8.25 27.59
C LEU A 112 -6.76 9.00 27.89
N SER A 113 -7.10 9.93 26.99
CA SER A 113 -8.41 10.57 26.96
C SER A 113 -9.54 9.54 26.83
N ALA A 114 -10.75 9.91 27.30
CA ALA A 114 -11.92 9.02 27.21
C ALA A 114 -12.20 8.56 25.77
N ASP A 115 -11.91 9.43 24.79
CA ASP A 115 -12.09 9.13 23.38
C ASP A 115 -11.08 8.09 22.90
N ALA A 116 -9.81 8.26 23.27
CA ALA A 116 -8.74 7.32 22.97
C ALA A 116 -8.98 5.96 23.65
N LYS A 117 -9.41 5.94 24.91
CA LYS A 117 -9.78 4.70 25.62
C LYS A 117 -10.87 3.92 24.91
N THR A 118 -11.90 4.61 24.40
CA THR A 118 -12.99 3.99 23.63
C THR A 118 -12.49 3.37 22.32
N ILE A 119 -11.55 4.03 21.65
CA ILE A 119 -10.95 3.48 20.43
C ILE A 119 -10.07 2.27 20.76
N THR A 120 -9.25 2.37 21.81
CA THR A 120 -8.38 1.28 22.26
C THR A 120 -9.18 0.04 22.61
N SER A 121 -10.31 0.17 23.33
CA SER A 121 -11.17 -0.98 23.64
C SER A 121 -11.77 -1.62 22.39
N LEU A 122 -12.21 -0.82 21.42
CA LEU A 122 -12.71 -1.32 20.13
C LEU A 122 -11.63 -2.01 19.28
N VAL A 123 -10.37 -1.63 19.44
CA VAL A 123 -9.24 -2.27 18.74
C VAL A 123 -8.86 -3.59 19.40
N LEU A 124 -8.83 -3.63 20.74
CA LEU A 124 -8.44 -4.81 21.51
C LEU A 124 -9.53 -5.88 21.52
N ASP A 125 -10.81 -5.49 21.58
CA ASP A 125 -11.95 -6.39 21.56
C ASP A 125 -13.02 -5.91 20.55
N PRO A 126 -12.74 -6.06 19.24
CA PRO A 126 -13.66 -5.64 18.20
C PRO A 126 -14.89 -6.54 18.14
N PRO A 127 -16.11 -5.99 18.02
CA PRO A 127 -17.31 -6.81 17.90
C PRO A 127 -17.31 -7.64 16.61
N GLN A 128 -17.90 -8.84 16.65
CA GLN A 128 -17.84 -9.85 15.57
C GLN A 128 -18.25 -9.34 14.18
N TRP A 129 -19.23 -8.43 14.12
CA TRP A 129 -19.68 -7.82 12.86
C TRP A 129 -18.59 -6.96 12.21
N MET A 130 -17.72 -6.33 13.01
CA MET A 130 -16.61 -5.51 12.55
C MET A 130 -15.48 -6.37 11.98
N LEU A 131 -15.19 -7.52 12.63
CA LEU A 131 -14.29 -8.55 12.11
C LEU A 131 -14.79 -9.13 10.78
N SER A 132 -16.11 -9.30 10.65
CA SER A 132 -16.74 -9.78 9.41
C SER A 132 -16.63 -8.76 8.26
N LEU A 133 -16.63 -7.46 8.57
CA LEU A 133 -16.42 -6.41 7.57
C LEU A 133 -14.96 -6.26 7.15
N SER A 134 -14.01 -6.47 8.06
CA SER A 134 -12.58 -6.39 7.76
C SER A 134 -12.09 -7.61 6.98
N SER A 135 -12.56 -8.82 7.33
CA SER A 135 -12.22 -10.08 6.64
C SER A 135 -12.70 -10.10 5.18
N LYS A 136 -13.93 -9.64 4.89
CA LYS A 136 -14.43 -9.50 3.50
C LYS A 136 -13.55 -8.61 2.61
N ARG A 137 -12.71 -7.76 3.20
CA ARG A 137 -11.84 -6.82 2.49
C ARG A 137 -10.36 -7.22 2.51
N GLY A 138 -10.02 -8.39 3.05
CA GLY A 138 -8.64 -8.91 3.07
C GLY A 138 -7.94 -8.85 4.42
N SER A 139 -8.70 -8.88 5.54
CA SER A 139 -8.20 -9.13 6.91
C SER A 139 -6.94 -8.33 7.31
N SER A 140 -6.86 -7.06 6.92
CA SER A 140 -5.79 -6.15 7.30
C SER A 140 -6.23 -5.23 8.43
N ALA A 141 -5.30 -4.91 9.35
CA ALA A 141 -5.49 -3.88 10.38
C ALA A 141 -5.97 -2.54 9.81
N ILE A 142 -5.63 -2.24 8.55
CA ILE A 142 -6.10 -1.06 7.81
C ILE A 142 -7.63 -1.09 7.65
N HIS A 143 -8.22 -2.25 7.38
CA HIS A 143 -9.67 -2.39 7.21
C HIS A 143 -10.41 -2.32 8.54
N LEU A 144 -9.83 -2.84 9.61
CA LEU A 144 -10.37 -2.69 10.97
C LEU A 144 -10.40 -1.21 11.37
N GLY A 145 -9.29 -0.49 11.20
CA GLY A 145 -9.24 0.95 11.48
C GLY A 145 -10.25 1.76 10.66
N LYS A 146 -10.49 1.37 9.39
CA LYS A 146 -11.55 1.99 8.57
C LYS A 146 -12.95 1.69 9.11
N ALA A 147 -13.22 0.47 9.55
CA ALA A 147 -14.50 0.07 10.12
C ALA A 147 -14.80 0.82 11.43
N ILE A 148 -13.80 0.96 12.32
CA ILE A 148 -13.92 1.74 13.56
C ILE A 148 -14.25 3.21 13.25
N ARG A 149 -13.55 3.82 12.29
CA ARG A 149 -13.82 5.22 11.90
C ARG A 149 -15.23 5.43 11.37
N THR A 150 -15.72 4.51 10.54
CA THR A 150 -17.09 4.55 10.03
C THR A 150 -18.09 4.42 11.17
N PHE A 151 -17.91 3.43 12.05
CA PHE A 151 -18.79 3.20 13.20
C PHE A 151 -18.88 4.41 14.14
N LEU A 152 -17.74 5.01 14.50
CA LEU A 152 -17.75 6.19 15.38
C LEU A 152 -18.41 7.40 14.72
N THR A 153 -18.23 7.57 13.41
CA THR A 153 -18.90 8.64 12.67
C THR A 153 -20.42 8.44 12.64
N GLU A 154 -20.90 7.22 12.47
CA GLU A 154 -22.33 6.88 12.56
C GLU A 154 -22.90 7.10 13.96
N LYS A 155 -22.08 6.94 15.01
CA LYS A 155 -22.40 7.29 16.40
C LYS A 155 -22.31 8.80 16.69
N GLY A 156 -22.07 9.64 15.68
CA GLY A 156 -22.08 11.09 15.79
C GLY A 156 -20.73 11.73 16.15
N TRP A 157 -19.64 10.96 16.17
CA TRP A 157 -18.32 11.52 16.44
C TRP A 157 -17.84 12.39 15.29
N LYS A 158 -17.19 13.50 15.61
CA LYS A 158 -16.59 14.38 14.60
C LYS A 158 -15.32 13.74 14.04
N LYS A 159 -15.08 13.90 12.73
CA LYS A 159 -13.87 13.36 12.08
C LYS A 159 -12.56 13.79 12.75
N ASN A 160 -12.51 15.02 13.25
CA ASN A 160 -11.33 15.54 13.96
C ASN A 160 -11.13 14.87 15.32
N GLN A 161 -12.21 14.58 16.04
CA GLN A 161 -12.18 13.89 17.34
C GLN A 161 -11.57 12.49 17.19
N VAL A 162 -12.06 11.72 16.21
CA VAL A 162 -11.54 10.37 15.90
C VAL A 162 -10.05 10.45 15.50
N ARG A 163 -9.66 11.41 14.65
CA ARG A 163 -8.26 11.58 14.25
C ARG A 163 -7.36 11.88 15.45
N ASN A 164 -7.79 12.79 16.32
CA ASN A 164 -7.01 13.20 17.50
C ASN A 164 -6.80 12.02 18.44
N ALA A 165 -7.85 11.23 18.71
CA ALA A 165 -7.75 10.04 19.55
C ALA A 165 -6.81 8.97 18.96
N PHE A 166 -6.82 8.73 17.65
CA PHE A 166 -5.85 7.83 17.01
C PHE A 166 -4.40 8.34 17.10
N ASN A 167 -4.19 9.67 16.97
CA ASN A 167 -2.86 10.26 17.11
C ASN A 167 -2.35 10.18 18.55
N GLU A 168 -3.23 10.39 19.53
CA GLU A 168 -2.91 10.26 20.95
C GLU A 168 -2.47 8.84 21.31
N ILE A 169 -3.23 7.82 20.88
CA ILE A 169 -2.84 6.41 21.07
C ILE A 169 -1.48 6.14 20.42
N LYS A 170 -1.25 6.66 19.21
CA LYS A 170 0.02 6.49 18.52
C LYS A 170 1.17 7.11 19.32
N THR A 171 1.03 8.35 19.80
CA THR A 171 2.05 9.01 20.62
C THR A 171 2.30 8.25 21.91
N ALA A 172 1.26 7.76 22.58
CA ALA A 172 1.40 6.97 23.81
C ALA A 172 2.14 5.63 23.62
N LEU A 173 2.08 5.05 22.41
CA LEU A 173 2.78 3.80 22.07
C LEU A 173 4.19 4.02 21.50
N GLU A 174 4.52 5.25 21.07
CA GLU A 174 5.84 5.63 20.56
C GLU A 174 6.77 6.17 21.66
N MET A 175 6.26 6.43 22.86
CA MET A 175 7.05 6.76 24.07
C MET A 175 7.53 5.50 24.79
#